data_AF-A0A2V6P6E0-F1
#
_entry.id   AF-A0A2V6P6E0-F1
#
_cell.length_a   1.000
_cell.length_b   1.000
_cell.length_c   1.000
_cell.angle_alpha   90.00
_cell.angle_beta   90.00
_cell.angle_gamma   90.00
#
_symmetry.space_group_name_H-M   'P 1'
#
loop_
_entity.id
_entity.type
_entity.pdbx_description
1 polymer ?
#
loop_
_entity_poly.entity_id
_entity_poly.type
_entity_poly.pdbx_seq_one_letter_code
_entity_poly.pdbx_strand_id
1 'polypeptide(L)'
;MTEDKRAALQKLRKAIKAAAPKAEECISYQLPAFRLSGKFLVAYGPGANHCGFYPGSVGQAFKKELKGYDTSKGTVRFSADKPLPAVLVRKLVRLRIEEKG
;
A
#
# COMPACT_ATOMS: atom_id res chain seq x y z
N MET A 1 -5.21 -0.73 18.30
CA MET A 1 -4.57 -1.42 17.13
C MET A 1 -4.12 -2.78 17.61
N THR A 2 -4.64 -3.88 17.04
CA THR A 2 -4.25 -5.25 17.43
C THR A 2 -2.86 -5.61 16.89
N GLU A 3 -2.21 -6.60 17.49
CA GLU A 3 -0.86 -7.04 17.09
C GLU A 3 -0.83 -7.56 15.64
N ASP A 4 -1.88 -8.27 15.20
CA ASP A 4 -1.99 -8.78 13.83
C ASP A 4 -2.00 -7.66 12.80
N LYS A 5 -2.76 -6.57 13.06
CA LYS A 5 -2.78 -5.40 12.18
C LYS A 5 -1.41 -4.75 12.12
N ARG A 6 -0.71 -4.66 13.25
CA ARG A 6 0.66 -4.13 13.30
C ARG A 6 1.59 -4.98 12.44
N ALA A 7 1.54 -6.31 12.59
CA ALA A 7 2.37 -7.24 11.82
C ALA A 7 2.07 -7.16 10.31
N ALA A 8 0.79 -7.09 9.92
CA ALA A 8 0.38 -6.94 8.53
C ALA A 8 0.86 -5.62 7.91
N LEU A 9 0.70 -4.49 8.62
CA LEU A 9 1.19 -3.18 8.16
C LEU A 9 2.72 -3.12 8.10
N GLN A 10 3.43 -3.79 9.02
CA GLN A 10 4.89 -3.90 8.95
C GLN A 10 5.35 -4.70 7.73
N LYS A 11 4.68 -5.81 7.42
CA LYS A 11 4.95 -6.58 6.19
C LYS A 11 4.72 -5.71 4.94
N LEU A 12 3.62 -4.96 4.91
CA LEU A 12 3.31 -4.01 3.84
C LEU A 12 4.41 -2.95 3.68
N ARG A 13 4.81 -2.31 4.79
CA ARG A 13 5.92 -1.32 4.82
C ARG A 13 7.21 -1.90 4.24
N LYS A 14 7.61 -3.10 4.67
CA LYS A 14 8.82 -3.78 4.16
C LYS A 14 8.72 -4.05 2.66
N ALA A 15 7.56 -4.49 2.17
CA ALA A 15 7.34 -4.75 0.75
C ALA A 15 7.40 -3.47 -0.09
N ILE A 16 6.83 -2.36 0.39
CA ILE A 16 6.89 -1.05 -0.28
C ILE A 16 8.34 -0.56 -0.34
N LYS A 17 9.06 -0.57 0.79
CA LYS A 17 10.46 -0.13 0.86
C LYS A 17 11.38 -0.97 -0.02
N ALA A 18 11.12 -2.26 -0.14
CA ALA A 18 11.86 -3.14 -1.04
C ALA A 18 11.59 -2.84 -2.53
N ALA A 19 10.37 -2.42 -2.89
CA ALA A 19 10.04 -2.00 -4.26
C ALA A 19 10.56 -0.60 -4.60
N ALA A 20 10.58 0.29 -3.60
CA ALA A 20 10.95 1.68 -3.74
C ALA A 20 12.01 2.07 -2.70
N PRO A 21 13.26 1.57 -2.81
CA PRO A 21 14.31 1.88 -1.85
C PRO A 21 14.69 3.37 -1.85
N LYS A 22 14.41 4.08 -2.95
CA LYS A 22 14.60 5.53 -3.08
C LYS A 22 13.43 6.35 -2.54
N ALA A 23 12.33 5.72 -2.12
CA ALA A 23 11.19 6.44 -1.58
C ALA A 23 11.42 6.77 -0.10
N GLU A 24 11.08 8.00 0.27
CA GLU A 24 11.17 8.53 1.62
C GLU A 24 9.88 8.27 2.39
N GLU A 25 10.02 7.87 3.64
CA GLU A 25 8.89 7.68 4.56
C GLU A 25 8.43 9.04 5.10
N CYS A 26 7.14 9.33 4.97
CA CYS A 26 6.55 10.58 5.40
C CYS A 26 5.18 10.31 6.06
N ILE A 27 4.62 11.32 6.71
CA ILE A 27 3.23 11.29 7.16
C ILE A 27 2.40 12.13 6.20
N SER A 28 1.30 11.57 5.70
CA SER A 28 0.36 12.25 4.82
C SER A 28 -1.05 11.90 5.24
N TYR A 29 -1.92 12.90 5.42
CA TYR A 29 -3.29 12.70 5.90
C TYR A 29 -3.37 11.88 7.19
N GLN A 30 -2.46 12.13 8.15
CA GLN A 30 -2.34 11.40 9.42
C GLN A 30 -2.01 9.90 9.26
N LEU A 31 -1.56 9.47 8.08
CA LEU A 31 -1.19 8.09 7.79
C LEU A 31 0.29 7.98 7.35
N PRO A 32 0.96 6.86 7.69
CA PRO A 32 2.24 6.50 7.09
C PRO A 32 2.14 6.44 5.56
N ALA A 33 3.04 7.15 4.90
CA ALA A 33 3.09 7.26 3.46
C ALA A 33 4.52 7.26 2.94
N PHE A 34 4.67 7.01 1.65
CA PHE A 34 5.94 7.06 0.94
C PHE A 34 5.88 8.12 -0.14
N ARG A 35 6.94 8.91 -0.25
CA ARG A 35 7.15 9.89 -1.32
C ARG A 35 8.38 9.51 -2.12
N LEU A 36 8.34 9.73 -3.43
CA LEU A 36 9.50 9.54 -4.30
C LEU A 36 9.78 10.88 -4.98
N SER A 37 10.99 11.41 -4.78
CA SER A 37 11.40 12.71 -5.35
C SER A 37 10.39 13.83 -5.08
N GLY A 38 9.89 13.92 -3.85
CA GLY A 38 8.88 14.92 -3.44
C GLY A 38 7.43 14.62 -3.85
N LYS A 39 7.18 13.62 -4.71
CA LYS A 39 5.82 13.24 -5.16
C LYS A 39 5.24 12.13 -4.27
N PHE A 40 3.95 12.23 -3.95
CA PHE A 40 3.23 11.18 -3.23
C PHE A 40 3.18 9.87 -4.03
N LEU A 41 3.73 8.80 -3.45
CA LEU A 41 3.76 7.49 -4.06
C LEU A 41 2.56 6.65 -3.58
N VAL A 42 2.58 6.25 -2.31
CA VAL A 42 1.58 5.38 -1.69
C VAL A 42 1.38 5.72 -0.21
N ALA A 43 0.21 5.44 0.35
CA ALA A 43 -0.03 5.48 1.80
C ALA A 43 -0.57 4.15 2.33
N TYR A 44 -0.48 3.94 3.63
CA TYR A 44 -1.04 2.78 4.29
C TYR A 44 -1.37 3.08 5.75
N GLY A 45 -2.34 2.37 6.30
CA GLY A 45 -2.61 2.48 7.73
C GLY A 45 -3.72 1.58 8.24
N PRO A 46 -3.93 1.58 9.56
CA PRO A 46 -5.00 0.82 10.20
C PRO A 46 -6.35 1.52 9.99
N GLY A 47 -7.36 0.77 9.59
CA GLY A 47 -8.78 1.14 9.70
C GLY A 47 -9.44 0.46 10.91
N ALA A 48 -10.71 0.80 11.15
CA ALA A 48 -11.50 0.28 12.28
C ALA A 48 -11.49 -1.25 12.35
N ASN A 49 -11.86 -1.93 11.25
CA ASN A 49 -11.91 -3.40 11.15
C ASN A 49 -10.97 -3.99 10.09
N HIS A 50 -10.25 -3.16 9.33
CA HIS A 50 -9.38 -3.59 8.24
C HIS A 50 -8.07 -2.80 8.24
N CYS A 51 -7.13 -3.18 7.38
CA CYS A 51 -5.98 -2.37 6.99
C CYS A 51 -6.26 -1.73 5.63
N GLY A 52 -5.88 -0.46 5.49
CA GLY A 52 -6.00 0.30 4.25
C GLY A 52 -4.63 0.44 3.58
N PHE A 53 -4.59 0.15 2.29
CA PHE A 53 -3.47 0.46 1.41
C PHE A 53 -3.96 1.38 0.29
N TYR A 54 -3.22 2.45 0.02
CA TYR A 54 -3.61 3.51 -0.90
C TYR A 54 -2.53 3.63 -1.98
N PRO A 55 -2.59 2.77 -3.01
CA PRO A 55 -1.65 2.83 -4.13
C PRO A 55 -2.00 3.95 -5.13
N GLY A 56 -3.14 4.64 -4.99
CA GLY A 56 -3.61 5.62 -5.96
C GLY A 56 -4.23 4.97 -7.21
N SER A 57 -4.19 5.67 -8.35
CA SER A 57 -4.84 5.27 -9.61
C SER A 57 -4.45 3.87 -10.11
N VAL A 58 -3.21 3.44 -9.84
CA VAL A 58 -2.65 2.17 -10.34
C VAL A 58 -3.39 0.94 -9.81
N GLY A 59 -4.13 1.04 -8.69
CA GLY A 59 -4.93 -0.07 -8.17
C GLY A 59 -5.92 -0.63 -9.20
N GLN A 60 -6.36 0.20 -10.16
CA GLN A 60 -7.27 -0.22 -11.22
C GLN A 60 -6.62 -1.18 -12.24
N ALA A 61 -5.32 -1.05 -12.50
CA ALA A 61 -4.59 -1.96 -13.38
C ALA A 61 -4.49 -3.38 -12.78
N PHE A 62 -4.56 -3.49 -11.46
CA PHE A 62 -4.42 -4.74 -10.71
C PHE A 62 -5.76 -5.33 -10.24
N LYS A 63 -6.90 -4.91 -10.82
CA LYS A 63 -8.24 -5.45 -10.47
C LYS A 63 -8.31 -6.98 -10.48
N LYS A 64 -7.60 -7.64 -11.39
CA LYS A 64 -7.54 -9.11 -11.47
C LYS A 64 -6.81 -9.73 -10.28
N GLU A 65 -5.67 -9.17 -9.90
CA GLU A 65 -4.87 -9.66 -8.75
C GLU A 65 -5.52 -9.28 -7.41
N LEU A 66 -6.29 -8.18 -7.39
CA LEU A 66 -7.06 -7.73 -6.24
C LEU A 66 -8.44 -8.40 -6.14
N LYS A 67 -8.75 -9.35 -7.03
CA LYS A 67 -10.03 -10.07 -7.02
C LYS A 67 -10.13 -10.91 -5.74
N GLY A 68 -11.02 -10.52 -4.84
CA GLY A 68 -11.17 -11.12 -3.50
C GLY A 68 -10.64 -10.27 -2.35
N TYR A 69 -10.19 -9.04 -2.64
CA TYR A 69 -9.98 -7.98 -1.67
C TYR A 69 -11.02 -6.86 -1.90
N ASP A 70 -11.34 -6.11 -0.85
CA ASP A 70 -12.26 -5.00 -0.97
C ASP A 70 -11.50 -3.78 -1.54
N THR A 71 -11.79 -3.41 -2.78
CA THR A 71 -11.11 -2.30 -3.47
C THR A 71 -12.07 -1.19 -3.86
N SER A 72 -11.65 0.05 -3.68
CA SER A 72 -12.33 1.27 -4.14
C SER A 72 -11.43 2.07 -5.09
N LYS A 73 -11.89 3.21 -5.61
CA LYS A 73 -11.11 4.13 -6.49
C LYS A 73 -9.82 4.61 -5.79
N GLY A 74 -8.76 3.81 -5.89
CA GLY A 74 -7.43 4.09 -5.34
C GLY A 74 -7.12 3.55 -3.95
N THR A 75 -7.99 2.70 -3.41
CA THR A 75 -7.83 2.11 -2.06
C THR A 75 -8.05 0.60 -2.11
N VAL A 76 -7.20 -0.13 -1.39
CA VAL A 76 -7.28 -1.57 -1.18
C VAL A 76 -7.44 -1.81 0.32
N ARG A 77 -8.57 -2.38 0.72
CA ARG A 77 -8.84 -2.79 2.09
C ARG A 77 -8.62 -4.29 2.20
N PHE A 78 -7.87 -4.68 3.23
CA PHE A 78 -7.54 -6.07 3.49
C PHE A 78 -7.56 -6.34 4.99
N SER A 79 -7.84 -7.58 5.38
CA SER A 79 -7.84 -7.98 6.80
C SER A 79 -6.43 -8.38 7.24
N ALA A 80 -6.14 -8.30 8.54
CA ALA A 80 -4.83 -8.70 9.06
C ALA A 80 -4.53 -10.20 8.83
N ASP A 81 -5.54 -11.06 8.92
CA ASP A 81 -5.48 -12.50 8.58
C ASP A 81 -5.20 -12.78 7.11
N LYS A 82 -5.62 -11.88 6.23
CA LYS A 82 -5.43 -12.00 4.78
C LYS A 82 -4.63 -10.79 4.28
N PRO A 83 -3.33 -10.70 4.63
CA PRO A 83 -2.51 -9.58 4.21
C PRO A 83 -2.33 -9.57 2.69
N LEU A 84 -2.00 -8.41 2.14
CA LEU A 84 -1.66 -8.31 0.73
C LEU A 84 -0.35 -9.06 0.44
N PRO A 85 -0.30 -9.88 -0.63
CA PRO A 85 0.93 -10.55 -1.04
C PRO A 85 2.02 -9.54 -1.33
N ALA A 86 3.22 -9.75 -0.79
CA ALA A 86 4.35 -8.84 -1.00
C ALA A 86 4.67 -8.64 -2.50
N VAL A 87 4.46 -9.67 -3.31
CA VAL A 87 4.62 -9.61 -4.77
C VAL A 87 3.66 -8.59 -5.39
N LEU A 88 2.38 -8.63 -5.00
CA LEU A 88 1.35 -7.70 -5.50
C LEU A 88 1.66 -6.26 -5.08
N VAL A 89 2.05 -6.06 -3.82
CA VAL A 89 2.45 -4.74 -3.32
C VAL A 89 3.62 -4.19 -4.13
N ARG A 90 4.65 -5.01 -4.40
CA ARG A 90 5.81 -4.59 -5.19
C ARG A 90 5.43 -4.18 -6.61
N LYS A 91 4.54 -4.95 -7.27
CA LYS A 91 4.04 -4.60 -8.61
C LYS A 91 3.25 -3.28 -8.61
N LEU A 92 2.36 -3.10 -7.64
CA LEU A 92 1.59 -1.86 -7.45
C LEU A 92 2.50 -0.65 -7.27
N VAL A 93 3.48 -0.77 -6.38
CA VAL A 93 4.45 0.30 -6.10
C VAL A 93 5.32 0.59 -7.32
N ARG A 94 5.82 -0.43 -8.01
CA ARG A 94 6.65 -0.25 -9.21
C ARG A 94 5.90 0.47 -10.34
N LEU A 95 4.66 0.04 -10.63
CA LEU A 95 3.84 0.74 -11.62
C LEU A 95 3.54 2.18 -11.20
N ARG A 96 3.37 2.42 -9.89
CA ARG A 96 3.18 3.78 -9.35
C ARG A 96 4.41 4.66 -9.53
N ILE A 97 5.61 4.09 -9.40
CA ILE A 97 6.87 4.77 -9.70
C ILE A 97 6.92 5.09 -11.19
N GLU A 98 6.59 4.15 -12.07
CA GLU A 98 6.58 4.39 -13.53
C GLU A 98 5.55 5.45 -13.96
N GLU A 99 4.41 5.57 -13.26
CA GLU A 99 3.40 6.62 -13.53
C GLU A 99 3.82 8.02 -13.00
N LYS A 100 4.76 8.10 -12.05
CA LYS A 100 5.09 9.34 -11.33
C LYS A 100 6.56 9.79 -11.44
N GLY A 101 7.47 8.90 -11.81
CA GLY A 101 8.86 9.19 -12.17
C GLY A 101 8.91 9.84 -13.54
#